data_AF-A0A5M9GXS7-F1
#
_entry.id   AF-A0A5M9GXS7-F1
#
_cell.length_a   1.000
_cell.length_b   1.000
_cell.length_c   1.000
_cell.angle_alpha   90.00
_cell.angle_beta   90.00
_cell.angle_gamma   90.00
#
_symmetry.space_group_name_H-M   'P 1'
#
loop_
_entity.id
_entity.type
_entity.pdbx_description
1 polymer ?
#
loop_
_entity_poly.entity_id
_entity_poly.type
_entity_poly.pdbx_seq_one_letter_code
_entity_poly.pdbx_strand_id
1 'polypeptide(L)' 'MYLEIVKILYHHRFRSLSRKELLIQAWGNDDFFSSRSMDVFISKLRRYLTLDPRIRIINQKGVGYKLIC' A
#
# COMPACT_ATOMS: atom_id res chain seq x y z
N MET A 1 -6.43 7.30 -7.42
CA MET A 1 -6.35 6.85 -6.01
C MET A 1 -5.77 5.44 -5.89
N TYR A 2 -6.49 4.37 -6.28
CA TYR A 2 -5.95 2.98 -6.21
C TYR A 2 -4.65 2.79 -6.99
N LEU A 3 -4.57 3.39 -8.18
CA LEU A 3 -3.39 3.33 -9.04
C LEU A 3 -2.16 3.97 -8.39
N GLU A 4 -2.35 5.04 -7.61
CA GLU A 4 -1.23 5.76 -6.97
C GLU A 4 -0.60 4.95 -5.85
N ILE A 5 -1.38 4.24 -5.04
CA ILE A 5 -0.81 3.37 -3.99
C ILE A 5 0.04 2.25 -4.61
N VAL A 6 -0.43 1.63 -5.70
CA VAL A 6 0.34 0.60 -6.40
C VAL A 6 1.62 1.18 -6.98
N LYS A 7 1.56 2.34 -7.63
CA LYS A 7 2.75 3.02 -8.15
C LYS A 7 3.76 3.34 -7.04
N ILE A 8 3.31 3.94 -5.94
CA ILE A 8 4.15 4.29 -4.79
C ILE A 8 4.81 3.01 -4.23
N LEU A 9 4.04 1.95 -4.02
CA LEU A 9 4.56 0.67 -3.55
C LEU A 9 5.54 0.04 -4.54
N TYR A 10 5.31 0.17 -5.85
CA TYR A 10 6.20 -0.33 -6.89
C TYR A 10 7.52 0.45 -6.96
N HIS A 11 7.46 1.78 -6.92
CA HIS A 11 8.64 2.64 -6.84
C HIS A 11 9.47 2.35 -5.58
N HIS A 12 8.81 1.91 -4.51
CA HIS A 12 9.45 1.56 -3.25
C HIS A 12 9.52 0.04 -3.00
N ARG A 13 9.42 -0.82 -4.03
CA ARG A 13 9.35 -2.30 -3.88
C ARG A 13 10.48 -2.94 -3.06
N PHE A 14 11.63 -2.28 -2.97
CA PHE A 14 12.76 -2.76 -2.16
C PHE A 14 12.63 -2.44 -0.67
N ARG A 15 11.78 -1.47 -0.29
CA ARG A 15 11.56 -1.04 1.09
C ARG A 15 10.10 -1.24 1.52
N SER A 16 9.90 -1.23 2.82
CA SER A 16 8.57 -1.26 3.41
C SER A 16 8.15 0.17 3.71
N LEU A 17 6.91 0.52 3.39
CA LEU A 17 6.35 1.84 3.64
C LEU A 17 5.38 1.79 4.81
N SER A 18 5.54 2.72 5.73
CA SER A 18 4.56 2.91 6.79
C SER A 18 3.22 3.41 6.23
N ARG A 19 2.16 3.22 7.01
CA ARG A 19 0.84 3.80 6.67
C ARG A 19 0.93 5.31 6.47
N LYS A 20 1.65 5.99 7.36
CA LYS A 20 1.79 7.44 7.32
C LYS A 20 2.51 7.89 6.05
N GLU A 21 3.60 7.23 5.67
CA GLU A 21 4.29 7.55 4.41
C GLU A 21 3.40 7.33 3.18
N LEU A 22 2.66 6.23 3.13
CA LEU A 22 1.73 5.97 2.03
C LEU A 22 0.62 7.01 1.97
N LEU A 23 0.09 7.43 3.12
CA LEU A 23 -0.94 8.47 3.21
C LEU A 23 -0.42 9.81 2.71
N ILE A 24 0.74 10.24 3.23
CA ILE A 24 1.37 11.50 2.83
C ILE A 24 1.70 11.50 1.33
N GLN A 25 2.25 10.41 0.79
CA GLN A 25 2.59 10.38 -0.64
C GLN A 25 1.36 10.31 -1.56
N ALA A 26 0.28 9.64 -1.15
CA ALA A 26 -0.90 9.51 -1.99
C ALA A 26 -1.91 10.67 -1.84
N TRP A 27 -1.95 11.35 -0.68
CA TRP A 27 -2.94 12.40 -0.37
C TRP A 27 -2.35 13.72 0.13
N GLY A 28 -1.06 13.79 0.47
CA GLY A 28 -0.43 15.01 1.00
C GLY A 28 -0.75 15.32 2.48
N ASN A 29 -1.55 14.48 3.15
CA ASN A 29 -1.90 14.58 4.56
C ASN A 29 -2.04 13.19 5.21
N ASP A 30 -2.02 13.12 6.54
CA ASP A 30 -2.11 11.87 7.33
C ASP A 30 -3.41 11.75 8.14
N ASP A 31 -4.48 12.41 7.68
CA ASP A 31 -5.74 12.54 8.41
C ASP A 31 -6.30 11.19 8.88
N PHE A 32 -6.71 11.11 10.15
CA PHE A 32 -7.10 9.86 10.82
C PHE A 32 -8.21 9.07 10.09
N PHE A 33 -9.12 9.74 9.37
CA PHE A 33 -10.16 9.13 8.54
C PHE A 33 -9.61 8.34 7.34
N SER A 34 -8.45 8.73 6.81
CA SER A 34 -7.79 8.05 5.69
C SER A 34 -7.15 6.71 6.11
N SER A 35 -6.86 6.52 7.40
CA SER A 35 -6.21 5.31 7.92
C SER A 35 -7.08 4.05 7.83
N ARG A 36 -8.38 4.12 8.16
CA ARG A 36 -9.33 2.99 7.94
C ARG A 36 -9.57 2.72 6.46
N SER A 37 -9.56 3.78 5.66
CA SER A 37 -9.70 3.65 4.20
C SER A 37 -8.49 2.95 3.58
N MET A 38 -7.28 3.15 4.12
CA MET A 38 -6.05 2.47 3.67
C MET A 38 -6.17 0.95 3.70
N ASP A 39 -6.64 0.36 4.81
CA ASP A 39 -6.79 -1.09 4.92
C ASP A 39 -7.81 -1.65 3.91
N VAL A 40 -8.88 -0.89 3.62
CA VAL A 40 -9.86 -1.23 2.55
C VAL A 40 -9.20 -1.15 1.17
N PHE A 41 -8.39 -0.13 0.91
CA PHE A 41 -7.66 0.02 -0.35
C PHE A 41 -6.68 -1.14 -0.57
N ILE A 42 -5.85 -1.47 0.43
CA ILE A 42 -4.92 -2.60 0.38
C ILE A 42 -5.67 -3.92 0.17
N SER A 43 -6.81 -4.11 0.82
CA SER A 43 -7.64 -5.32 0.65
C SER A 43 -8.16 -5.46 -0.78
N LYS A 44 -8.63 -4.35 -1.39
CA LYS A 44 -9.04 -4.33 -2.81
C LYS A 44 -7.86 -4.60 -3.74
N LEU A 45 -6.71 -3.96 -3.52
CA LEU A 45 -5.51 -4.17 -4.33
C LEU A 45 -5.03 -5.62 -4.29
N ARG A 46 -5.02 -6.25 -3.11
CA ARG A 46 -4.70 -7.68 -2.99
C ARG A 46 -5.58 -8.55 -3.85
N ARG A 47 -6.89 -8.27 -3.93
CA ARG A 47 -7.83 -9.00 -4.81
C ARG A 47 -7.55 -8.80 -6.29
N TYR A 48 -7.02 -7.67 -6.72
CA TYR A 48 -6.61 -7.50 -8.13
C TYR A 48 -5.31 -8.24 -8.42
N LEU A 49 -4.37 -8.23 -7.46
CA LEU A 49 -3.08 -8.88 -7.59
C LEU A 49 -3.14 -10.41 -7.50
N THR A 50 -4.25 -11.02 -7.04
CA THR A 50 -4.39 -12.48 -7.05
C THR A 50 -4.32 -13.09 -8.46
N LEU A 51 -4.47 -12.29 -9.51
CA LEU A 51 -4.30 -12.74 -10.89
C LEU A 51 -2.85 -13.10 -11.24
N ASP A 52 -1.86 -12.52 -10.53
CA ASP A 52 -0.45 -12.85 -10.69
C ASP A 52 0.19 -13.18 -9.33
N PRO A 53 0.49 -14.46 -9.03
CA PRO A 53 1.06 -14.87 -7.74
C PRO A 53 2.47 -14.33 -7.49
N ARG A 54 3.16 -13.82 -8.52
CA ARG A 54 4.47 -13.17 -8.38
C ARG A 54 4.36 -11.82 -7.68
N ILE A 55 3.23 -11.13 -7.84
CA ILE A 55 3.01 -9.78 -7.32
C ILE A 55 2.08 -9.84 -6.10
N ARG A 56 2.60 -9.52 -4.91
CA ARG A 56 1.82 -9.55 -3.67
C ARG A 56 2.17 -8.40 -2.73
N ILE A 57 1.16 -7.86 -2.06
CA ILE A 57 1.34 -6.87 -0.99
C ILE A 57 1.32 -7.61 0.36
N ILE A 58 2.42 -7.53 1.12
CA ILE A 58 2.53 -8.13 2.44
C ILE A 58 2.49 -7.06 3.54
N ASN A 59 1.96 -7.43 4.71
CA ASN A 59 2.07 -6.59 5.91
C ASN A 59 3.38 -6.95 6.63
N GLN A 60 4.25 -5.97 6.81
CA GLN A 60 5.43 -6.10 7.66
C GLN A 60 5.09 -5.53 9.04
N LYS A 61 4.95 -6.42 10.03
CA LYS A 61 4.53 -6.09 11.39
C LYS A 61 5.42 -5.00 11.99
N GLY A 62 4.82 -3.96 12.56
CA GLY A 62 5.51 -2.81 13.14
C GLY A 62 6.06 -1.80 12.13
N VAL A 63 5.96 -2.07 10.82
CA VAL A 63 6.50 -1.18 9.78
C VAL A 63 5.38 -0.67 8.88
N GLY A 64 4.67 -1.55 8.17
CA GLY A 64 3.62 -1.16 7.23
C GLY A 64 3.44 -2.17 6.10
N TYR A 65 3.43 -1.72 4.85
CA TYR A 65 3.20 -2.56 3.68
C TYR A 65 4.43 -2.62 2.77
N LYS A 66 4.62 -3.78 2.12
CA LYS A 66 5.65 -3.99 1.11
C LYS A 66 5.06 -4.70 -0.09
N LEU A 67 5.44 -4.27 -1.29
CA LEU A 67 5.16 -5.01 -2.52
C LEU A 67 6.31 -5.97 -2.80
N ILE A 68 5.97 -7.22 -3.07
CA ILE A 68 6.85 -8.26 -3.58
C ILE A 68 6.44 -8.50 -5.02
N CYS A 69 7.38 -8.41 -5.95
CA CYS A 69 7.19 -8.64 -7.38
C CYS A 69 8.50 -9.06 -8.03
#